data_AF-A0A3L7RBM6-F1
#
_entry.id   AF-A0A3L7RBM6-F1
#
_cell.length_a   1.000
_cell.length_b   1.000
_cell.length_c   1.000
_cell.angle_alpha   90.00
_cell.angle_beta   90.00
_cell.angle_gamma   90.00
#
_symmetry.space_group_name_H-M   'P 1'
#
loop_
_entity.id
_entity.type
_entity.pdbx_description
1 polymer ?
#
loop_
_entity_poly.entity_id
_entity_poly.type
_entity_poly.pdbx_seq_one_letter_code
_entity_poly.pdbx_strand_id
1 'polypeptide(L)'
;MHRERNWRESDDASTLDETAREQAAIARAAVRALVAGRAQSIDDAVTSAMHALRSPRGTRRPTRAQLRAHAQALEESHAGPAARQLRIESCIDEVLRTLSVLEQTLLQHSAPLSSSPAVEVYGRAAEGHFDLDSSAHFRVITALAPRVLAQALLDGGLGDAHCGSMASRYGRIDELALDGAFVHLRIARIPSRMVVDRDRDLVRGNPVIHADFATFTRRMAESNPNLI
;
A
#
# COMPACT_ATOMS: atom_id res chain seq x y z
N MET A 1 -2.19 -41.41 -43.25
CA MET A 1 -2.24 -39.94 -43.11
C MET A 1 -2.80 -39.56 -41.73
N HIS A 2 -1.97 -39.42 -40.69
CA HIS A 2 -2.32 -38.71 -39.43
C HIS A 2 -1.09 -38.68 -38.49
N ARG A 3 -0.10 -37.81 -38.77
CA ARG A 3 1.08 -37.63 -37.89
C ARG A 3 1.64 -36.19 -37.84
N GLU A 4 0.83 -35.16 -38.11
CA GLU A 4 1.33 -33.76 -38.17
C GLU A 4 0.72 -32.79 -37.13
N ARG A 5 -0.06 -33.26 -36.15
CA ARG A 5 -0.68 -32.36 -35.14
C ARG A 5 0.06 -32.18 -33.81
N ASN A 6 1.16 -32.89 -33.54
CA ASN A 6 1.79 -32.89 -32.21
C ASN A 6 2.93 -31.88 -31.98
N TRP A 7 3.43 -31.19 -33.01
CA TRP A 7 4.62 -30.35 -32.85
C TRP A 7 4.32 -28.91 -32.39
N ARG A 8 3.14 -28.37 -32.72
CA ARG A 8 2.77 -26.98 -32.34
C ARG A 8 2.39 -26.82 -30.88
N GLU A 9 1.77 -27.82 -30.26
CA GLU A 9 1.39 -27.75 -28.82
C GLU A 9 2.60 -27.87 -27.88
N SER A 10 3.68 -28.51 -28.32
CA SER A 10 4.92 -28.65 -27.54
C SER A 10 5.73 -27.34 -27.48
N ASP A 11 5.78 -26.59 -28.58
CA ASP A 11 6.54 -25.34 -28.66
C ASP A 11 5.84 -24.21 -27.88
N ASP A 12 4.50 -24.13 -27.93
CA ASP A 12 3.73 -23.11 -27.20
C ASP A 12 3.79 -23.30 -25.68
N ALA A 13 3.83 -24.53 -25.18
CA ALA A 13 3.98 -24.80 -23.75
C ALA A 13 5.37 -24.43 -23.21
N SER A 14 6.42 -24.68 -24.01
CA SER A 14 7.80 -24.39 -23.63
C SER A 14 8.10 -22.88 -23.54
N THR A 15 7.52 -22.10 -24.46
CA THR A 15 7.67 -20.63 -24.51
C THR A 15 6.89 -19.92 -23.40
N LEU A 16 5.71 -20.43 -23.02
CA LEU A 16 4.95 -19.93 -21.87
C LEU A 16 5.70 -20.16 -20.54
N ASP A 17 6.36 -21.31 -20.39
CA ASP A 17 7.16 -21.61 -19.19
C ASP A 17 8.43 -20.74 -19.12
N GLU A 18 9.11 -20.52 -20.25
CA GLU A 18 10.27 -19.64 -20.32
C GLU A 18 9.92 -18.18 -19.95
N THR A 19 8.84 -17.64 -20.52
CA THR A 19 8.38 -16.28 -20.19
C THR A 19 7.97 -16.13 -18.71
N ALA A 20 7.35 -17.16 -18.12
CA ALA A 20 7.01 -17.16 -16.70
C ALA A 20 8.26 -17.18 -15.81
N ARG A 21 9.28 -17.99 -16.16
CA ARG A 21 10.56 -18.05 -15.45
C ARG A 21 11.32 -16.74 -15.54
N GLU A 22 11.33 -16.09 -16.71
CA GLU A 22 11.91 -14.76 -16.89
C GLU A 22 11.23 -13.72 -16.01
N GLN A 23 9.89 -13.66 -16.02
CA GLN A 23 9.13 -12.74 -15.17
C GLN A 23 9.42 -12.97 -13.68
N ALA A 24 9.51 -14.24 -13.26
CA ALA A 24 9.86 -14.58 -11.89
C ALA A 24 11.30 -14.15 -11.54
N ALA A 25 12.25 -14.26 -12.48
CA ALA A 25 13.62 -13.76 -12.28
C ALA A 25 13.65 -12.24 -12.11
N ILE A 26 12.94 -11.50 -12.96
CA ILE A 26 12.81 -10.03 -12.85
C ILE A 26 12.16 -9.66 -11.51
N ALA A 27 11.07 -10.33 -11.13
CA ALA A 27 10.36 -10.05 -9.90
C ALA A 27 11.25 -10.27 -8.66
N ARG A 28 11.98 -11.40 -8.60
CA ARG A 28 12.95 -11.67 -7.52
C ARG A 28 14.04 -10.60 -7.45
N ALA A 29 14.61 -10.21 -8.59
CA ALA A 29 15.66 -9.21 -8.64
C ALA A 29 15.15 -7.82 -8.19
N ALA A 30 13.96 -7.43 -8.64
CA ALA A 30 13.32 -6.17 -8.25
C ALA A 30 13.02 -6.13 -6.74
N VAL A 31 12.44 -7.19 -6.18
CA VAL A 31 12.18 -7.31 -4.73
C VAL A 31 13.48 -7.20 -3.93
N ARG A 32 14.54 -7.89 -4.34
CA ARG A 32 15.86 -7.79 -3.67
C ARG A 32 16.44 -6.37 -3.74
N ALA A 33 16.21 -5.64 -4.83
CA ALA A 33 16.65 -4.25 -4.94
C ALA A 33 15.88 -3.33 -3.98
N LEU A 34 14.56 -3.52 -3.88
CA LEU A 34 13.70 -2.77 -2.95
C LEU A 34 14.11 -3.01 -1.49
N VAL A 35 14.19 -4.28 -1.07
CA VAL A 35 14.54 -4.64 0.32
C VAL A 35 15.94 -4.15 0.70
N ALA A 36 16.87 -4.13 -0.25
CA ALA A 36 18.22 -3.61 -0.01
C ALA A 36 18.34 -2.08 -0.10
N GLY A 37 17.23 -1.34 -0.27
CA GLY A 37 17.24 0.12 -0.42
C GLY A 37 17.95 0.62 -1.69
N ARG A 38 18.17 -0.25 -2.69
CA ARG A 38 18.86 0.09 -3.93
C ARG A 38 17.96 0.68 -5.01
N ALA A 39 16.64 0.65 -4.81
CA ALA A 39 15.66 1.23 -5.72
C ALA A 39 14.72 2.13 -4.94
N GLN A 40 14.39 3.29 -5.50
CA GLN A 40 13.54 4.29 -4.84
C GLN A 40 12.05 4.04 -5.06
N SER A 41 11.70 3.19 -6.04
CA SER A 41 10.32 2.83 -6.33
C SER A 41 10.24 1.43 -6.96
N ILE A 42 9.03 0.85 -6.97
CA ILE A 42 8.77 -0.42 -7.67
C ILE A 42 9.08 -0.32 -9.17
N ASP A 43 8.71 0.80 -9.80
CA ASP A 43 8.96 0.99 -11.23
C ASP A 43 10.46 1.05 -11.55
N ASP A 44 11.22 1.76 -10.73
CA ASP A 44 12.69 1.82 -10.80
C ASP A 44 13.30 0.42 -10.57
N ALA A 45 12.86 -0.29 -9.52
CA ALA A 45 13.36 -1.63 -9.21
C ALA A 45 13.12 -2.63 -10.35
N VAL A 46 11.93 -2.61 -10.95
CA VAL A 46 11.59 -3.48 -12.09
C VAL A 46 12.41 -3.09 -13.32
N THR A 47 12.56 -1.80 -13.61
CA THR A 47 13.32 -1.32 -14.78
C THR A 47 14.80 -1.71 -14.65
N SER A 48 15.39 -1.47 -13.48
CA SER A 48 16.76 -1.84 -13.15
C SER A 48 16.96 -3.36 -13.21
N ALA A 49 16.00 -4.16 -12.73
CA ALA A 49 16.05 -5.63 -12.82
C ALA A 49 15.99 -6.14 -14.27
N MET A 50 15.11 -5.59 -15.11
CA MET A 50 15.03 -5.95 -16.53
C MET A 50 16.33 -5.62 -17.27
N HIS A 51 16.93 -4.46 -16.98
CA HIS A 51 18.21 -4.07 -17.56
C HIS A 51 19.34 -5.01 -17.12
N ALA A 52 19.43 -5.29 -15.81
CA ALA A 52 20.48 -6.16 -15.25
C ALA A 52 20.42 -7.59 -15.81
N LEU A 53 19.22 -8.12 -16.02
CA LEU A 53 18.99 -9.46 -16.57
C LEU A 53 19.07 -9.53 -18.10
N ARG A 54 19.31 -8.38 -18.77
CA ARG A 54 19.31 -8.27 -20.23
C ARG A 54 18.04 -8.86 -20.86
N SER A 55 16.90 -8.65 -20.21
CA SER A 55 15.63 -9.23 -20.66
C SER A 55 15.31 -8.78 -22.09
N PRO A 56 14.87 -9.69 -22.98
CA PRO A 56 14.52 -9.36 -24.35
C PRO A 56 13.55 -8.17 -24.46
N ARG A 57 13.65 -7.42 -25.56
CA ARG A 57 12.66 -6.38 -25.87
C ARG A 57 11.29 -7.04 -26.00
N GLY A 58 10.33 -6.56 -25.21
CA GLY A 58 8.97 -7.11 -25.19
C GLY A 58 8.69 -8.07 -24.03
N THR A 59 9.69 -8.43 -23.20
CA THR A 59 9.41 -9.17 -21.96
C THR A 59 8.42 -8.39 -21.10
N ARG A 60 7.29 -9.02 -20.78
CA ARG A 60 6.23 -8.40 -19.99
C ARG A 60 6.74 -8.12 -18.57
N ARG A 61 6.46 -6.91 -18.07
CA ARG A 61 6.81 -6.53 -16.70
C ARG A 61 6.05 -7.41 -15.70
N PRO A 62 6.69 -7.83 -14.59
CA PRO A 62 6.00 -8.57 -13.55
C PRO A 62 4.86 -7.72 -12.96
N THR A 63 3.76 -8.39 -12.64
CA THR A 63 2.62 -7.80 -11.96
C THR A 63 2.95 -7.52 -10.49
N ARG A 64 2.20 -6.60 -9.87
CA ARG A 64 2.33 -6.35 -8.42
C ARG A 64 2.06 -7.60 -7.57
N ALA A 65 1.15 -8.48 -8.01
CA ALA A 65 0.87 -9.73 -7.31
C ALA A 65 2.09 -10.67 -7.32
N GLN A 66 2.78 -10.80 -8.46
CA GLN A 66 4.02 -11.56 -8.56
C GLN A 66 5.13 -10.96 -7.69
N LEU A 67 5.31 -9.64 -7.72
CA LEU A 67 6.27 -8.95 -6.84
C LEU A 67 5.97 -9.21 -5.36
N ARG A 68 4.69 -9.14 -4.96
CA ARG A 68 4.27 -9.42 -3.59
C ARG A 68 4.59 -10.86 -3.17
N ALA A 69 4.24 -11.84 -4.01
CA ALA A 69 4.51 -13.25 -3.72
C ALA A 69 6.01 -13.50 -3.50
N HIS A 70 6.88 -12.84 -4.28
CA HIS A 70 8.31 -12.92 -4.09
C HIS A 70 8.83 -12.16 -2.86
N ALA A 71 8.23 -11.02 -2.51
CA ALA A 71 8.56 -10.30 -1.28
C ALA A 71 8.20 -11.11 -0.03
N GLN A 72 7.00 -11.69 -0.01
CA GLN A 72 6.58 -12.62 1.03
C GLN A 72 7.53 -13.80 1.14
N ALA A 73 7.81 -14.51 0.04
CA ALA A 73 8.71 -15.67 0.07
C ALA A 73 10.13 -15.31 0.54
N LEU A 74 10.63 -14.12 0.17
CA LEU A 74 11.93 -13.64 0.63
C LEU A 74 11.92 -13.36 2.14
N GLU A 75 10.92 -12.64 2.64
CA GLU A 75 10.78 -12.35 4.06
C GLU A 75 10.65 -13.62 4.90
N GLU A 76 9.77 -14.55 4.49
CA GLU A 76 9.57 -15.83 5.16
C GLU A 76 10.84 -16.70 5.14
N SER A 77 11.65 -16.62 4.08
CA SER A 77 12.94 -17.33 4.02
C SER A 77 14.00 -16.76 4.97
N HIS A 78 13.91 -15.48 5.32
CA HIS A 78 14.89 -14.79 6.17
C HIS A 78 14.49 -14.80 7.65
N ALA A 79 13.22 -14.51 7.95
CA ALA A 79 12.71 -14.30 9.30
C ALA A 79 11.70 -15.37 9.75
N GLY A 80 11.19 -16.18 8.82
CA GLY A 80 10.13 -17.14 9.07
C GLY A 80 8.72 -16.56 8.97
N PRO A 81 7.69 -17.40 8.78
CA PRO A 81 6.30 -16.97 8.62
C PRO A 81 5.73 -16.27 9.85
N ALA A 82 6.12 -16.70 11.06
CA ALA A 82 5.64 -16.08 12.30
C ALA A 82 6.15 -14.64 12.47
N ALA A 83 7.41 -14.37 12.13
CA ALA A 83 7.96 -13.02 12.20
C ALA A 83 7.30 -12.08 11.19
N ARG A 84 7.05 -12.57 9.96
CA ARG A 84 6.28 -11.81 8.96
C ARG A 84 4.89 -11.46 9.47
N GLN A 85 4.18 -12.44 10.06
CA GLN A 85 2.84 -12.23 10.60
C GLN A 85 2.84 -11.14 11.70
N LEU A 86 3.76 -11.23 12.66
CA LEU A 86 3.92 -10.23 13.72
C LEU A 86 4.22 -8.83 13.17
N ARG A 87 5.03 -8.72 12.12
CA ARG A 87 5.29 -7.43 11.46
C ARG A 87 4.01 -6.87 10.84
N ILE A 88 3.24 -7.69 10.12
CA ILE A 88 1.97 -7.25 9.50
C ILE A 88 0.98 -6.79 10.59
N GLU A 89 0.87 -7.52 11.68
CA GLU A 89 0.06 -7.14 12.84
C GLU A 89 0.51 -5.79 13.41
N SER A 90 1.83 -5.59 13.57
CA SER A 90 2.40 -4.32 14.01
C SER A 90 2.07 -3.15 13.05
N CYS A 91 2.08 -3.41 11.73
CA CYS A 91 1.64 -2.43 10.75
C CYS A 91 0.15 -2.07 10.91
N ILE A 92 -0.70 -3.07 11.13
CA ILE A 92 -2.14 -2.85 11.30
C ILE A 92 -2.43 -2.10 12.59
N ASP A 93 -1.78 -2.46 13.70
CA ASP A 93 -1.90 -1.78 14.99
C ASP A 93 -1.52 -0.29 14.88
N GLU A 94 -0.45 0.02 14.15
CA GLU A 94 -0.04 1.40 13.91
C GLU A 94 -1.06 2.18 13.05
N VAL A 95 -1.65 1.54 12.03
CA VAL A 95 -2.74 2.13 11.24
C VAL A 95 -3.98 2.39 12.11
N LEU A 96 -4.37 1.45 12.96
CA LEU A 96 -5.48 1.61 13.90
C LEU A 96 -5.24 2.74 14.89
N ARG A 97 -4.02 2.84 15.43
CA ARG A 97 -3.63 3.96 16.30
C ARG A 97 -3.72 5.30 15.59
N THR A 98 -3.27 5.36 14.34
CA THR A 98 -3.37 6.55 13.49
C THR A 98 -4.83 6.94 13.25
N LEU A 99 -5.70 5.99 12.90
CA LEU A 99 -7.13 6.24 12.76
C LEU A 99 -7.73 6.80 14.06
N SER A 100 -7.41 6.17 15.20
CA SER A 100 -7.93 6.58 16.51
C SER A 100 -7.53 8.02 16.86
N VAL A 101 -6.25 8.38 16.69
CA VAL A 101 -5.76 9.74 16.95
C VAL A 101 -6.46 10.76 16.05
N LEU A 102 -6.58 10.47 14.76
CA LEU A 102 -7.22 11.39 13.80
C LEU A 102 -8.72 11.55 14.11
N GLU A 103 -9.44 10.45 14.37
CA GLU A 103 -10.87 10.48 14.72
C GLU A 103 -11.12 11.26 16.02
N GLN A 104 -10.35 10.98 17.07
CA GLN A 104 -10.46 11.71 18.34
C GLN A 104 -10.19 13.21 18.16
N THR A 105 -9.17 13.55 17.38
CA THR A 105 -8.84 14.95 17.08
C THR A 105 -9.99 15.65 16.37
N LEU A 106 -10.61 15.00 15.39
CA LEU A 106 -11.76 15.54 14.69
C LEU A 106 -12.96 15.70 15.62
N LEU A 107 -13.25 14.71 16.46
CA LEU A 107 -14.35 14.78 17.43
C LEU A 107 -14.18 15.92 18.43
N GLN A 108 -12.96 16.16 18.91
CA GLN A 108 -12.66 17.25 19.85
C GLN A 108 -12.86 18.65 19.25
N HIS A 109 -12.72 18.79 17.93
CA HIS A 109 -12.76 20.09 17.25
C HIS A 109 -13.99 20.28 16.35
N SER A 110 -14.83 19.26 16.18
CA SER A 110 -16.05 19.33 15.37
C SER A 110 -17.23 19.78 16.20
N ALA A 111 -18.12 20.60 15.62
CA ALA A 111 -19.37 20.95 16.27
C ALA A 111 -20.29 19.70 16.37
N PRO A 112 -21.12 19.55 17.41
CA PRO A 112 -21.93 18.35 17.67
C PRO A 112 -22.93 17.93 16.57
N LEU A 113 -23.12 18.75 15.54
CA LEU A 113 -24.16 18.60 14.52
C LEU A 113 -23.61 18.20 13.14
N SER A 114 -22.29 18.08 12.96
CA SER A 114 -21.75 17.60 11.68
C SER A 114 -21.77 16.08 11.65
N SER A 115 -22.38 15.48 10.61
CA SER A 115 -22.17 14.07 10.26
C SER A 115 -20.67 13.77 10.31
N SER A 116 -20.28 12.80 11.14
CA SER A 116 -18.88 12.59 11.54
C SER A 116 -17.94 12.59 10.32
N PRO A 117 -16.87 13.40 10.31
CA PRO A 117 -15.91 13.37 9.22
C PRO A 117 -15.22 12.01 9.18
N ALA A 118 -15.36 11.29 8.08
CA ALA A 118 -14.75 9.97 7.91
C ALA A 118 -13.23 10.09 7.74
N VAL A 119 -12.48 9.51 8.68
CA VAL A 119 -11.08 9.17 8.47
C VAL A 119 -11.07 7.75 7.91
N GLU A 120 -10.44 7.59 6.74
CA GLU A 120 -10.42 6.29 6.08
C GLU A 120 -9.03 6.02 5.51
N VAL A 121 -8.65 4.75 5.51
CA VAL A 121 -7.46 4.26 4.83
C VAL A 121 -7.85 3.84 3.42
N TYR A 122 -6.94 4.01 2.48
CA TYR A 122 -7.17 3.77 1.06
C TYR A 122 -6.14 2.81 0.45
N GLY A 123 -6.58 2.12 -0.60
CA GLY A 123 -5.75 1.25 -1.41
C GLY A 123 -5.40 -0.05 -0.70
N ARG A 124 -4.15 -0.48 -0.82
CA ARG A 124 -3.71 -1.80 -0.38
C ARG A 124 -3.65 -1.95 1.13
N ALA A 125 -3.27 -0.89 1.83
CA ALA A 125 -3.34 -0.86 3.29
C ALA A 125 -4.79 -1.07 3.75
N ALA A 126 -5.77 -0.50 3.01
CA ALA A 126 -7.19 -0.74 3.23
C ALA A 126 -7.67 -2.15 2.86
N GLU A 127 -6.77 -3.08 2.52
CA GLU A 127 -7.01 -4.53 2.40
C GLU A 127 -6.16 -5.33 3.41
N GLY A 128 -5.34 -4.66 4.23
CA GLY A 128 -4.38 -5.31 5.14
C GLY A 128 -3.08 -5.78 4.48
N HIS A 129 -2.77 -5.31 3.26
CA HIS A 129 -1.62 -5.80 2.50
C HIS A 129 -0.35 -4.96 2.73
N PHE A 130 0.63 -5.49 3.49
CA PHE A 130 1.89 -4.80 3.85
C PHE A 130 3.19 -5.52 3.46
N ASP A 131 3.15 -6.49 2.53
CA ASP A 131 4.30 -7.40 2.23
C ASP A 131 5.38 -6.85 1.30
N LEU A 132 5.07 -5.84 0.48
CA LEU A 132 5.98 -5.30 -0.54
C LEU A 132 6.27 -3.81 -0.31
N ASP A 133 5.37 -3.16 0.39
CA ASP A 133 5.27 -1.72 0.54
C ASP A 133 4.48 -1.50 1.81
N SER A 134 5.15 -0.99 2.84
CA SER A 134 4.55 -0.73 4.15
C SER A 134 3.93 0.66 4.21
N SER A 135 3.42 1.19 3.10
CA SER A 135 2.74 2.48 3.10
C SER A 135 1.23 2.36 3.36
N ALA A 136 0.70 3.34 4.12
CA ALA A 136 -0.73 3.51 4.32
C ALA A 136 -1.15 4.93 3.97
N HIS A 137 -2.19 5.03 3.14
CA HIS A 137 -2.73 6.30 2.68
C HIS A 137 -4.06 6.58 3.37
N PHE A 138 -4.18 7.73 4.01
CA PHE A 138 -5.38 8.17 4.70
C PHE A 138 -6.00 9.33 3.94
N ARG A 139 -7.33 9.45 4.00
CA ARG A 139 -8.02 10.71 3.69
C ARG A 139 -8.73 11.20 4.94
N VAL A 140 -8.61 12.50 5.16
CA VAL A 140 -9.24 13.19 6.28
C VAL A 140 -10.01 14.38 5.73
N ILE A 141 -11.34 14.30 5.73
CA ILE A 141 -12.19 15.42 5.32
C ILE A 141 -12.39 16.35 6.51
N THR A 142 -11.77 17.53 6.49
CA THR A 142 -11.80 18.43 7.65
C THR A 142 -11.53 19.89 7.32
N ALA A 143 -12.06 20.80 8.13
CA ALA A 143 -11.72 22.21 8.13
C ALA A 143 -10.42 22.51 8.90
N LEU A 144 -9.93 21.57 9.72
CA LEU A 144 -8.71 21.73 10.50
C LEU A 144 -7.50 22.00 9.61
N ALA A 145 -6.60 22.83 10.12
CA ALA A 145 -5.33 23.11 9.46
C ALA A 145 -4.38 21.90 9.58
N PRO A 146 -3.51 21.65 8.58
CA PRO A 146 -2.56 20.52 8.62
C PRO A 146 -1.71 20.48 9.90
N ARG A 147 -1.28 21.63 10.41
CA ARG A 147 -0.52 21.73 11.67
C ARG A 147 -1.24 21.15 12.90
N VAL A 148 -2.57 21.20 12.94
CA VAL A 148 -3.36 20.67 14.06
C VAL A 148 -3.34 19.14 14.01
N LEU A 149 -3.49 18.57 12.82
CA LEU A 149 -3.38 17.13 12.61
C LEU A 149 -1.95 16.64 12.89
N ALA A 150 -0.93 17.37 12.42
CA ALA A 150 0.47 17.04 12.66
C ALA A 150 0.78 17.02 14.16
N GLN A 151 0.34 18.04 14.90
CA GLN A 151 0.52 18.10 16.35
C GLN A 151 -0.19 16.93 17.06
N ALA A 152 -1.42 16.59 16.65
CA ALA A 152 -2.13 15.47 17.24
C ALA A 152 -1.43 14.12 17.02
N LEU A 153 -0.85 13.90 15.84
CA LEU A 153 -0.05 12.70 15.55
C LEU A 153 1.20 12.64 16.44
N LEU A 154 1.88 13.77 16.62
CA LEU A 154 3.04 13.87 17.49
C LEU A 154 2.68 13.60 18.96
N ASP A 155 1.61 14.23 19.46
CA ASP A 155 1.11 14.05 20.83
C ASP A 155 0.62 12.62 21.07
N GLY A 156 0.08 11.97 20.03
CA GLY A 156 -0.30 10.56 20.00
C GLY A 156 0.89 9.58 19.92
N GLY A 157 2.12 10.09 19.88
CA GLY A 157 3.35 9.28 19.84
C GLY A 157 3.61 8.57 18.51
N LEU A 158 3.02 9.04 17.40
CA LEU A 158 3.20 8.46 16.06
C LEU A 158 4.42 9.02 15.32
N GLY A 159 4.97 10.15 15.80
CA GLY A 159 6.15 10.79 15.23
C GLY A 159 5.88 12.18 14.66
N ASP A 160 6.94 12.82 14.17
CA ASP A 160 6.87 14.15 13.57
C ASP A 160 6.42 14.06 12.11
N ALA A 161 5.40 14.83 11.76
CA ALA A 161 4.79 14.80 10.44
C ALA A 161 5.26 15.97 9.58
N HIS A 162 5.82 15.65 8.42
CA HIS A 162 6.16 16.63 7.41
C HIS A 162 4.89 17.10 6.68
N CYS A 163 4.59 18.39 6.77
CA CYS A 163 3.51 19.02 6.02
C CYS A 163 3.99 19.42 4.62
N GLY A 164 3.33 18.89 3.60
CA GLY A 164 3.53 19.22 2.20
C GLY A 164 2.22 19.44 1.47
N SER A 165 2.28 19.30 0.15
CA SER A 165 1.09 19.32 -0.70
C SER A 165 1.26 18.39 -1.88
N MET A 166 0.14 17.81 -2.32
CA MET A 166 0.10 16.91 -3.47
C MET A 166 -0.88 17.43 -4.53
N ALA A 167 -0.59 17.10 -5.78
CA ALA A 167 -1.52 17.33 -6.89
C ALA A 167 -2.58 16.23 -6.91
N SER A 168 -3.84 16.61 -7.10
CA SER A 168 -4.97 15.70 -7.28
C SER A 168 -5.82 16.14 -8.48
N ARG A 169 -6.75 15.29 -8.87
CA ARG A 169 -7.78 15.60 -9.87
C ARG A 169 -8.71 16.75 -9.45
N TYR A 170 -8.71 17.10 -8.16
CA TYR A 170 -9.53 18.15 -7.56
C TYR A 170 -8.72 19.42 -7.24
N GLY A 171 -7.47 19.50 -7.74
CA GLY A 171 -6.54 20.59 -7.45
C GLY A 171 -5.46 20.20 -6.45
N ARG A 172 -4.80 21.19 -5.84
CA ARG A 172 -3.78 20.95 -4.82
C ARG A 172 -4.45 20.70 -3.46
N ILE A 173 -3.99 19.67 -2.76
CA ILE A 173 -4.45 19.33 -1.41
C ILE A 173 -3.25 19.23 -0.47
N ASP A 174 -3.50 19.48 0.81
CA ASP A 174 -2.50 19.36 1.86
C ASP A 174 -2.20 17.87 2.10
N GLU A 175 -0.93 17.55 2.32
CA GLU A 175 -0.48 16.20 2.64
C GLU A 175 0.38 16.24 3.90
N LEU A 176 0.16 15.29 4.81
CA LEU A 176 1.09 15.01 5.90
C LEU A 176 1.77 13.68 5.60
N ALA A 177 3.09 13.64 5.71
CA ALA A 177 3.89 12.43 5.57
C ALA A 177 4.71 12.21 6.84
N LEU A 178 4.69 10.98 7.37
CA LEU A 178 5.53 10.59 8.50
C LEU A 178 5.96 9.14 8.36
N ASP A 179 7.17 8.87 8.84
CA ASP A 179 7.72 7.53 8.94
C ASP A 179 7.39 6.99 10.34
N GLY A 180 6.38 6.13 10.40
CA GLY A 180 6.03 5.39 11.60
C GLY A 180 7.08 4.32 11.93
N ALA A 181 6.85 3.60 13.02
CA ALA A 181 7.73 2.51 13.44
C ALA A 181 7.72 1.34 12.45
N PHE A 182 6.55 1.06 11.86
CA PHE A 182 6.33 -0.06 10.94
C PHE A 182 5.70 0.38 9.61
N VAL A 183 5.09 1.57 9.55
CA VAL A 183 4.31 2.03 8.40
C VAL A 183 4.72 3.42 7.95
N HIS A 184 4.90 3.60 6.64
CA HIS A 184 5.02 4.93 6.03
C HIS A 184 3.62 5.53 5.84
N LEU A 185 3.28 6.53 6.65
CA LEU A 185 1.95 7.11 6.68
C LEU A 185 1.89 8.33 5.76
N ARG A 186 0.85 8.39 4.92
CA ARG A 186 0.54 9.56 4.09
C ARG A 186 -0.91 9.96 4.27
N ILE A 187 -1.16 11.16 4.76
CA ILE A 187 -2.49 11.64 5.10
C ILE A 187 -2.83 12.80 4.19
N ALA A 188 -3.78 12.58 3.27
CA ALA A 188 -4.34 13.62 2.43
C ALA A 188 -5.44 14.34 3.22
N ARG A 189 -5.21 15.62 3.55
CA ARG A 189 -6.21 16.47 4.18
C ARG A 189 -7.06 17.13 3.10
N ILE A 190 -8.35 16.83 3.14
CA ILE A 190 -9.34 17.28 2.16
C ILE A 190 -10.19 18.36 2.83
N PRO A 191 -10.17 19.62 2.33
CA PRO A 191 -11.02 20.66 2.90
C PRO A 191 -12.50 20.27 2.84
N SER A 192 -13.28 20.51 3.90
CA SER A 192 -14.70 20.09 3.96
C SER A 192 -15.59 20.63 2.82
N ARG A 193 -15.19 21.73 2.19
CA ARG A 193 -15.87 22.31 1.01
C ARG A 193 -15.56 21.61 -0.31
N MET A 194 -14.56 20.73 -0.32
CA MET A 194 -14.12 20.01 -1.51
C MET A 194 -14.87 18.68 -1.59
N VAL A 195 -15.71 18.53 -2.63
CA VAL A 195 -16.41 17.29 -2.90
C VAL A 195 -15.49 16.37 -3.69
N VAL A 196 -15.04 15.29 -3.05
CA VAL A 196 -14.21 14.24 -3.66
C VAL A 196 -15.01 12.96 -3.81
N ASP A 197 -14.66 12.16 -4.81
CA ASP A 197 -15.21 10.82 -4.96
C ASP A 197 -14.50 9.87 -3.98
N ARG A 198 -15.27 9.34 -3.03
CA ARG A 198 -14.78 8.38 -2.02
C ARG A 198 -14.21 7.13 -2.69
N ASP A 199 -14.85 6.61 -3.74
CA ASP A 199 -14.50 5.31 -4.31
C ASP A 199 -13.40 5.40 -5.39
N ARG A 200 -12.77 6.57 -5.56
CA ARG A 200 -11.73 6.79 -6.57
C ARG A 200 -10.44 7.36 -6.01
N ASP A 201 -9.33 6.94 -6.58
CA ASP A 201 -8.01 7.47 -6.31
C ASP A 201 -7.92 8.98 -6.62
N LEU A 202 -7.31 9.76 -5.72
CA LEU A 202 -7.24 11.22 -5.83
C LEU A 202 -6.38 11.69 -7.01
N VAL A 203 -5.43 10.89 -7.46
CA VAL A 203 -4.47 11.27 -8.51
C VAL A 203 -4.91 10.74 -9.87
N ARG A 204 -5.22 9.44 -9.95
CA ARG A 204 -5.49 8.73 -11.21
C ARG A 204 -6.99 8.56 -11.48
N GLY A 205 -7.83 8.61 -10.46
CA GLY A 205 -9.28 8.44 -10.60
C GLY A 205 -9.74 7.01 -10.88
N ASN A 206 -8.85 6.05 -10.74
CA ASN A 206 -9.20 4.63 -10.79
C ASN A 206 -10.00 4.26 -9.54
N PRO A 207 -10.88 3.25 -9.60
CA PRO A 207 -11.54 2.70 -8.42
C PRO A 207 -10.50 2.29 -7.36
N VAL A 208 -10.80 2.57 -6.09
CA VAL A 208 -9.93 2.27 -4.96
C VAL A 208 -10.74 1.76 -3.79
N ILE A 209 -10.20 0.75 -3.11
CA ILE A 209 -10.77 0.22 -1.87
C ILE A 209 -10.46 1.17 -0.72
N HIS A 210 -11.40 1.32 0.21
CA HIS A 210 -11.21 2.04 1.45
C HIS A 210 -11.75 1.25 2.63
N ALA A 211 -11.28 1.61 3.82
CA ALA A 211 -11.69 1.00 5.07
C ALA A 211 -11.60 2.05 6.20
N ASP A 212 -12.64 2.08 7.02
CA ASP A 212 -12.72 2.85 8.27
C ASP A 212 -12.18 2.04 9.46
N PHE A 213 -12.17 2.66 10.64
CA PHE A 213 -11.74 2.03 11.89
C PHE A 213 -12.50 0.73 12.20
N ALA A 214 -13.82 0.73 12.03
CA ALA A 214 -14.65 -0.45 12.29
C ALA A 214 -14.31 -1.61 11.34
N THR A 215 -14.08 -1.31 10.06
CA THR A 215 -13.69 -2.29 9.05
C THR A 215 -12.32 -2.91 9.36
N PHE A 216 -11.34 -2.11 9.78
CA PHE A 216 -10.04 -2.62 10.21
C PHE A 216 -10.12 -3.52 11.45
N THR A 217 -10.87 -3.07 12.46
CA THR A 217 -11.04 -3.82 13.71
C THR A 217 -11.64 -5.20 13.45
N ARG A 218 -12.69 -5.27 12.62
CA ARG A 218 -13.29 -6.55 12.22
C ARG A 218 -12.29 -7.49 11.54
N ARG A 219 -11.48 -6.96 10.62
CA ARG A 219 -10.49 -7.79 9.90
C ARG A 219 -9.38 -8.31 10.80
N MET A 220 -8.97 -7.55 11.82
CA MET A 220 -8.03 -8.06 12.81
C MET A 220 -8.62 -9.25 13.57
N ALA A 221 -9.88 -9.13 14.02
CA ALA A 221 -10.57 -10.22 14.71
C ALA A 221 -10.70 -11.48 13.82
N GLU A 222 -10.97 -11.30 12.53
CA GLU A 222 -11.04 -12.41 11.56
C GLU A 222 -9.67 -13.05 11.27
N SER A 223 -8.60 -12.26 11.28
CA SER A 223 -7.23 -12.73 10.98
C SER A 223 -6.58 -13.42 12.18
N ASN A 224 -7.13 -13.25 13.38
CA ASN A 224 -6.57 -13.76 14.62
C ASN A 224 -7.68 -14.27 15.57
N PRO A 225 -8.21 -15.49 15.35
CA PRO A 225 -9.37 -16.00 16.09
C PRO A 225 -9.12 -16.25 17.59
N ASN A 226 -7.88 -16.09 18.06
CA ASN A 226 -7.49 -16.27 19.47
C ASN A 226 -7.46 -14.95 20.28
N LEU A 227 -7.89 -13.82 19.68
CA LEU A 227 -7.89 -12.49 20.30
C LEU A 227 -9.24 -12.09 20.96
N ILE A 228 -10.15 -13.04 21.18
CA ILE A 228 -11.43 -12.85 21.88
C ILE A 228 -11.46 -13.70 23.15
#